data_AF-A0A6N7M9T4-F1
#
_entry.id   AF-A0A6N7M9T4-F1
#
_cell.length_a   1.000
_cell.length_b   1.000
_cell.length_c   1.000
_cell.angle_alpha   90.00
_cell.angle_beta   90.00
_cell.angle_gamma   90.00
#
_symmetry.space_group_name_H-M   'P 1'
#
loop_
_entity.id
_entity.type
_entity.pdbx_description
1 polymer ?
#
loop_
_entity_poly.entity_id
_entity_poly.type
_entity_poly.pdbx_seq_one_letter_code
_entity_poly.pdbx_strand_id
1 'polypeptide(L)' 'MKNPYFVGTGWFQFQDQVATGRGDGENYQIGLIDICNKPYPETIEAVREVGSSMYRIRMYGCVEKPKQE' A
#
# COMPACT_ATOMS: atom_id res chain seq x y z
N MET A 1 -1.10 -3.93 -11.71
CA MET A 1 -0.88 -3.23 -13.00
C MET A 1 -0.83 -4.12 -14.23
N LYS A 2 -0.52 -5.42 -14.11
CA LYS A 2 -0.47 -6.34 -15.27
C LYS A 2 -1.84 -6.66 -15.86
N ASN A 3 -2.89 -6.57 -15.05
CA ASN A 3 -4.25 -6.80 -15.53
C ASN A 3 -4.72 -5.58 -16.36
N PRO A 4 -5.09 -5.77 -17.65
CA PRO A 4 -5.43 -4.67 -18.54
C PRO A 4 -6.77 -3.99 -18.19
N TYR A 5 -7.64 -4.67 -17.46
CA TYR A 5 -8.98 -4.18 -17.11
C TYR A 5 -9.00 -3.30 -15.84
N PHE A 6 -7.94 -3.30 -15.04
CA PHE A 6 -7.84 -2.47 -13.84
C PHE A 6 -7.14 -1.14 -14.13
N VAL A 7 -7.75 -0.04 -13.69
CA VAL A 7 -7.20 1.32 -13.80
C VAL A 7 -6.60 1.84 -12.48
N GLY A 8 -6.82 1.13 -11.38
CA GLY A 8 -6.33 1.50 -10.05
C GLY A 8 -6.83 0.55 -8.96
N THR A 9 -6.41 0.80 -7.72
CA THR A 9 -6.88 0.12 -6.52
C THR A 9 -6.81 1.07 -5.33
N GLY A 10 -7.74 0.94 -4.38
CA GLY A 10 -7.72 1.65 -3.10
C GLY A 10 -7.23 0.74 -1.98
N TRP A 11 -6.50 1.31 -1.02
CA TRP A 11 -6.14 0.62 0.21
C TRP A 11 -7.21 0.90 1.28
N PHE A 12 -7.72 -0.15 1.91
CA PHE A 12 -8.54 -0.02 3.11
C PHE A 12 -7.66 -0.42 4.31
N GLN A 13 -7.28 0.50 5.19
CA GLN A 13 -7.72 1.90 5.34
C GLN A 13 -6.57 2.80 5.80
N PHE A 14 -6.84 4.06 6.13
CA PHE A 14 -5.78 5.01 6.48
C PHE A 14 -5.11 4.68 7.82
N GLN A 15 -5.88 4.43 8.87
CA GLN A 15 -5.39 4.18 10.23
C GLN A 15 -5.81 2.78 10.70
N ASP A 16 -5.01 2.17 11.57
CA ASP A 16 -5.40 0.96 12.25
C ASP A 16 -6.70 1.09 13.03
N GLN A 17 -7.32 -0.06 13.25
CA GLN A 17 -8.47 -0.13 14.11
C GLN A 17 -8.03 -0.17 15.58
N VAL A 18 -8.91 0.30 16.44
CA VAL A 18 -8.66 0.26 17.88
C VAL A 18 -8.53 -1.19 18.34
N ALA A 19 -7.57 -1.47 19.23
CA ALA A 19 -7.30 -2.82 19.70
C ALA A 19 -8.51 -3.47 20.40
N THR A 20 -9.40 -2.66 20.98
CA THR A 20 -10.66 -3.08 21.62
C THR A 20 -11.79 -3.36 20.63
N GLY A 21 -11.55 -3.23 19.33
CA GLY A 21 -12.56 -3.39 18.29
C GLY A 21 -13.40 -2.13 18.04
N ARG A 22 -13.78 -1.93 16.78
CA ARG A 22 -14.79 -0.94 16.36
C ARG A 22 -16.19 -1.41 16.76
N GLY A 23 -17.25 -0.69 16.38
CA GLY A 23 -18.64 -1.02 16.74
C GLY A 23 -19.13 -2.41 16.30
N ASP A 24 -18.46 -3.06 15.35
CA ASP A 24 -18.69 -4.44 14.89
C ASP A 24 -17.65 -5.44 15.43
N GLY A 25 -16.72 -5.00 16.27
CA GLY A 25 -15.66 -5.82 16.87
C GLY A 25 -14.38 -5.96 16.02
N GLU A 26 -14.31 -5.38 14.82
CA GLU A 26 -13.12 -5.44 13.96
C GLU A 26 -11.94 -4.67 14.61
N ASN A 27 -10.76 -5.30 14.70
CA ASN A 27 -9.59 -4.77 15.41
C ASN A 27 -8.25 -5.02 14.68
N TYR A 28 -8.23 -4.88 13.36
CA TYR A 28 -7.08 -5.25 12.54
C TYR A 28 -5.97 -4.18 12.46
N GLN A 29 -4.74 -4.65 12.24
CA GLN A 29 -3.59 -3.85 11.80
C GLN A 29 -3.58 -3.75 10.26
N ILE A 30 -4.32 -2.79 9.73
CA ILE A 30 -4.55 -2.59 8.29
C ILE A 30 -4.39 -1.12 7.85
N GLY A 31 -3.92 -0.25 8.76
CA GLY A 31 -3.64 1.14 8.51
C GLY A 31 -2.33 1.36 7.75
N LEU A 32 -2.23 2.51 7.10
CA LEU A 32 -0.94 3.10 6.70
C LEU A 32 -0.22 3.73 7.91
N ILE A 33 -1.00 4.09 8.93
CA ILE A 33 -0.54 4.60 10.22
C ILE A 33 -1.16 3.81 11.38
N ASP A 34 -0.46 3.80 12.51
CA ASP A 34 -0.95 3.21 13.76
C ASP A 34 -1.91 4.16 14.52
N ILE A 35 -2.44 3.70 15.66
CA ILE A 35 -3.35 4.46 16.53
C ILE A 35 -2.71 5.73 17.13
N CYS A 36 -1.38 5.76 17.21
CA CYS A 36 -0.60 6.90 17.70
C CYS A 36 -0.26 7.90 16.58
N ASN A 37 -0.84 7.74 15.39
CA ASN A 37 -0.55 8.54 14.19
C ASN A 37 0.89 8.38 13.67
N LYS A 38 1.52 7.22 13.92
CA LYS A 38 2.85 6.92 13.41
C LYS A 38 2.74 6.07 12.14
N PRO A 39 3.40 6.46 11.03
CA PRO A 39 3.43 5.63 9.83
C PRO A 39 4.21 4.33 10.01
N TYR A 40 3.78 3.28 9.32
CA TYR A 40 4.53 2.03 9.17
C TYR A 40 5.61 2.20 8.08
N PRO A 41 6.91 2.31 8.43
CA PRO A 41 7.94 2.70 7.47
C PRO A 41 8.02 1.80 6.24
N GLU A 42 7.94 0.48 6.44
CA GLU A 42 8.03 -0.55 5.42
C GLU A 42 6.85 -0.45 4.44
N THR A 43 5.64 -0.29 4.98
CA THR A 43 4.42 -0.13 4.18
C THR A 43 4.46 1.15 3.36
N ILE A 44 4.88 2.26 3.96
CA ILE A 44 4.98 3.54 3.26
C ILE A 44 6.05 3.51 2.17
N GLU A 45 7.18 2.86 2.42
CA GLU A 45 8.23 2.66 1.41
C GLU A 45 7.70 1.86 0.22
N ALA A 46 7.02 0.73 0.46
CA ALA A 46 6.42 -0.07 -0.59
C ALA A 46 5.36 0.69 -1.40
N VAL A 47 4.50 1.47 -0.74
CA VAL A 47 3.50 2.33 -1.41
C VAL A 47 4.18 3.34 -2.34
N ARG A 48 5.29 3.96 -1.89
CA ARG A 48 6.06 4.91 -2.71
C ARG A 48 6.76 4.23 -3.88
N GLU A 49 7.35 3.05 -3.68
CA GLU A 49 7.99 2.27 -4.75
C GLU A 49 6.98 1.91 -5.84
N VAL A 50 5.82 1.38 -5.44
CA VAL A 50 4.76 1.00 -6.38
C VAL A 50 4.17 2.24 -7.08
N GLY A 51 3.89 3.31 -6.33
CA GLY A 51 3.33 4.54 -6.87
C GLY A 51 4.25 5.21 -7.88
N SER A 52 5.54 5.32 -7.57
CA SER A 52 6.54 5.96 -8.45
C SER A 52 6.78 5.19 -9.75
N SER A 53 6.63 3.86 -9.74
CA SER A 53 6.82 3.01 -10.91
C SER A 53 5.53 2.75 -11.70
N MET A 54 4.39 3.28 -11.25
CA MET A 54 3.06 2.90 -11.73
C MET A 54 2.86 3.10 -13.23
N TYR A 55 3.00 4.33 -13.70
CA TYR A 55 2.79 4.63 -15.11
C TYR A 55 3.79 3.91 -16.02
N ARG A 56 5.05 3.80 -15.59
CA ARG A 56 6.09 3.09 -16.34
C ARG A 56 5.71 1.62 -16.55
N ILE A 57 5.29 0.92 -15.49
CA ILE A 57 4.88 -0.48 -15.56
C ILE A 57 3.63 -0.65 -16.43
N ARG A 58 2.67 0.28 -16.35
CA ARG A 58 1.42 0.21 -17.15
C ARG A 58 1.65 0.42 -18.64
N MET A 59 2.59 1.30 -19.01
CA MET A 59 2.88 1.64 -20.41
C MET A 59 3.82 0.66 -21.07
N TYR A 60 4.86 0.21 -20.36
CA TYR A 60 5.98 -0.53 -20.95
C TYR A 60 6.14 -1.97 -20.44
N GLY A 61 5.32 -2.41 -19.46
CA GLY A 61 5.47 -3.71 -18.83
C GLY A 61 6.53 -3.73 -17.72
N CYS A 62 6.88 -4.92 -17.22
CA CYS A 62 7.85 -5.05 -16.13
C CYS A 62 9.23 -4.53 -16.56
N VAL A 63 9.72 -3.51 -15.86
CA VAL A 63 11.11 -3.06 -15.94
C VAL A 63 11.90 -3.83 -14.89
N GLU A 64 12.95 -4.54 -15.29
CA GLU A 64 13.83 -5.25 -14.36
C GLU A 64 14.42 -4.27 -13.34
N LYS A 65 14.49 -4.68 -12.07
CA LYS A 65 15.19 -3.87 -11.07
C LYS A 65 16.67 -3.76 -11.49
N PRO A 66 17.31 -2.59 -11.39
CA PRO A 66 18.75 -2.51 -11.53
C PRO A 66 19.38 -3.50 -10.55
N LYS A 67 20.33 -4.31 -11.01
CA LYS A 67 21.11 -5.17 -10.12
C LYS A 67 21.82 -4.24 -9.13
N GLN A 68 21.59 -4.45 -7.84
CA GLN A 68 22.42 -3.85 -6.81
C GLN A 68 23.82 -4.47 -6.96
N GLU A 69 24.83 -3.64 -7.23
CA GLU A 69 26.24 -3.97 -6.99
C GLU A 69 26.55 -3.89 -5.49
#